data_AF-A0A6G0HFM3-F1
#
_entry.id   AF-A0A6G0HFM3-F1
#
_cell.length_a   1.000
_cell.length_b   1.000
_cell.length_c   1.000
_cell.angle_alpha   90.00
_cell.angle_beta   90.00
_cell.angle_gamma   90.00
#
_symmetry.space_group_name_H-M   'P 1'
#
loop_
_entity.id
_entity.type
_entity.pdbx_description
1 polymer ?
#
loop_
_entity_poly.entity_id
_entity_poly.type
_entity_poly.pdbx_seq_one_letter_code
_entity_poly.pdbx_strand_id
1 'polypeptide(L)'
;MSGTKEEDRKGSSDWREFFWNPRTHELMGRTASSWGLILLFYLVFYLFLAGMFVLTMYIMLLTLDDYKPTWQDRLATPGMMIRPKGDQLEISFSVSDTESWDGFIQNLNTFLSPYNDSYQVQTNDNCPPDQYFIQEDSGEVRNNPKRSCQFNRTMLGDCSGIGSFLWLQQRSALHPHQTEPGDRYVTREGQSVSLCHLWSQEGGE
;
A
#
# COMPACT_ATOMS: atom_id res chain seq x y z
N MET A 1 -46.79 -5.27 46.51
CA MET A 1 -46.02 -4.83 45.31
C MET A 1 -46.97 -4.45 44.18
N SER A 2 -47.33 -3.17 44.02
CA SER A 2 -48.14 -2.71 42.86
C SER A 2 -47.72 -1.35 42.29
N GLY A 3 -46.86 -0.59 42.97
CA GLY A 3 -46.45 0.76 42.56
C GLY A 3 -45.38 0.82 41.45
N THR A 4 -44.48 -0.16 41.35
CA THR A 4 -43.41 -0.15 40.35
C THR A 4 -43.91 -0.35 38.91
N LYS A 5 -45.04 -1.05 38.71
CA LYS A 5 -45.61 -1.30 37.37
C LYS A 5 -46.38 -0.12 36.78
N GLU A 6 -46.74 0.89 37.57
CA GLU A 6 -47.47 2.07 37.08
C GLU A 6 -46.53 3.19 36.63
N GLU A 7 -45.42 3.41 37.35
CA GLU A 7 -44.42 4.41 36.95
C GLU A 7 -43.67 4.03 35.67
N ASP A 8 -43.27 2.76 35.51
CA ASP A 8 -42.63 2.27 34.27
C ASP A 8 -43.55 2.41 33.05
N ARG A 9 -44.87 2.22 33.23
CA ARG A 9 -45.86 2.39 32.15
C ARG A 9 -46.05 3.85 31.77
N LYS A 10 -46.01 4.76 32.75
CA LYS A 10 -46.12 6.22 32.52
C LYS A 10 -44.87 6.77 31.83
N GLY A 11 -43.68 6.36 32.25
CA GLY A 11 -42.43 6.75 31.58
C GLY A 11 -42.33 6.21 30.14
N SER A 12 -42.80 4.99 29.89
CA SER A 12 -42.85 4.41 28.55
C SER A 12 -43.93 5.05 27.67
N SER A 13 -45.08 5.47 28.22
CA SER A 13 -46.11 6.19 27.46
C SER A 13 -45.64 7.58 27.04
N ASP A 14 -44.98 8.32 27.93
CA ASP A 14 -44.51 9.68 27.65
C ASP A 14 -43.41 9.69 26.56
N TRP A 15 -42.50 8.70 26.58
CA TRP A 15 -41.50 8.52 25.51
C TRP A 15 -42.12 8.15 24.17
N ARG A 16 -43.14 7.29 24.17
CA ARG A 16 -43.84 6.88 22.94
C ARG A 16 -44.69 8.00 22.38
N GLU A 17 -45.31 8.82 23.23
CA GLU A 17 -46.10 9.99 22.85
C GLU A 17 -45.23 11.14 22.34
N PHE A 18 -44.00 11.30 22.88
CA PHE A 18 -42.99 12.23 22.33
C PHE A 18 -42.53 11.83 20.91
N PHE A 19 -42.38 10.53 20.65
CA PHE A 19 -41.98 10.04 19.34
C PHE A 19 -43.13 10.04 18.33
N TRP A 20 -44.33 9.65 18.76
CA TRP A 20 -45.50 9.47 17.91
C TRP A 20 -46.80 9.77 18.66
N ASN A 21 -47.54 10.78 18.21
CA ASN A 21 -48.90 11.03 18.69
C ASN A 21 -49.93 10.38 17.74
N PRO A 22 -50.56 9.25 18.13
CA PRO A 22 -51.50 8.52 17.26
C PRO A 22 -52.82 9.27 17.02
N ARG A 23 -53.14 10.32 17.80
CA ARG A 23 -54.38 11.10 17.60
C ARG A 23 -54.24 12.20 16.55
N THR A 24 -53.05 12.83 16.46
CA THR A 24 -52.77 13.94 15.54
C THR A 24 -51.90 13.53 14.36
N HIS A 25 -51.39 12.29 14.34
CA HIS A 25 -50.42 11.79 13.34
C HIS A 25 -49.17 12.69 13.23
N GLU A 26 -48.70 13.18 14.38
CA GLU A 26 -47.50 14.01 14.50
C GLU A 26 -46.33 13.16 14.98
N LEU A 27 -45.18 13.32 14.32
CA LEU A 27 -43.93 12.64 14.63
C LEU A 27 -42.93 13.71 15.09
N MET A 28 -42.43 13.60 16.32
CA MET A 28 -41.57 14.62 16.97
C MET A 28 -42.10 16.06 16.81
N GLY A 29 -43.41 16.27 17.04
CA GLY A 29 -44.02 17.61 17.05
C GLY A 29 -44.28 18.25 15.69
N ARG A 30 -44.19 17.50 14.57
CA ARG A 30 -44.63 17.96 13.24
C ARG A 30 -45.48 16.91 12.53
N THR A 31 -46.44 17.36 11.73
CA THR A 31 -47.24 16.47 10.88
C THR A 31 -46.35 15.76 9.85
N ALA A 32 -46.65 14.49 9.54
CA ALA A 32 -45.92 13.69 8.55
C ALA A 32 -45.75 14.39 7.18
N SER A 33 -46.73 15.22 6.78
CA SER A 33 -46.68 16.03 5.55
C SER A 33 -45.54 17.08 5.58
N SER A 34 -45.34 17.76 6.71
CA SER A 34 -44.26 18.74 6.86
C SER A 34 -42.89 18.06 6.85
N TRP A 35 -42.76 16.90 7.51
CA TRP A 35 -41.55 16.08 7.45
C TRP A 35 -41.21 15.66 6.02
N GLY A 36 -42.21 15.20 5.25
CA GLY A 36 -42.03 14.86 3.83
C GLY A 36 -41.54 16.04 3.00
N LEU A 37 -42.12 17.23 3.19
CA LEU A 37 -41.70 18.46 2.50
C LEU A 37 -40.27 18.89 2.88
N ILE A 38 -39.91 18.79 4.15
CA ILE A 38 -38.55 19.12 4.62
C ILE A 38 -37.54 18.14 4.05
N LEU A 39 -37.81 16.83 4.10
CA LEU A 39 -36.92 15.82 3.54
C LEU A 39 -36.78 15.96 2.03
N LEU A 40 -37.87 16.23 1.31
CA LEU A 40 -37.84 16.47 -0.13
C LEU A 40 -37.02 17.72 -0.47
N PHE A 41 -37.18 18.80 0.30
CA PHE A 41 -36.38 20.01 0.15
C PHE A 41 -34.89 19.72 0.33
N TYR A 42 -34.49 19.06 1.41
CA TYR A 42 -33.10 18.71 1.65
C TYR A 42 -32.55 17.75 0.61
N LEU A 43 -33.34 16.77 0.15
CA LEU A 43 -32.93 15.86 -0.91
C LEU A 43 -32.59 16.64 -2.18
N VAL A 44 -33.50 17.48 -2.68
CA VAL A 44 -33.26 18.26 -3.91
C VAL A 44 -32.10 19.24 -3.72
N PHE A 45 -32.03 19.91 -2.58
CA PHE A 45 -30.97 20.85 -2.26
C PHE A 45 -29.58 20.17 -2.23
N TYR A 46 -29.44 19.04 -1.54
CA TYR A 46 -28.18 18.31 -1.48
C TYR A 46 -27.81 17.64 -2.80
N LEU A 47 -28.79 17.20 -3.61
CA LEU A 47 -28.50 16.73 -4.97
C LEU A 47 -27.92 17.84 -5.85
N PHE A 48 -28.47 19.05 -5.77
CA PHE A 48 -27.93 20.18 -6.52
C PHE A 48 -26.52 20.58 -6.05
N LEU A 49 -26.29 20.63 -4.72
CA LEU A 49 -24.97 20.88 -4.16
C LEU A 49 -23.95 19.80 -4.56
N ALA A 50 -24.34 18.52 -4.48
CA ALA A 50 -23.49 17.41 -4.90
C ALA A 50 -23.20 17.47 -6.40
N GLY A 51 -24.19 17.81 -7.23
CA GLY A 51 -24.02 17.99 -8.66
C GLY A 51 -23.03 19.11 -9.01
N MET A 52 -23.15 20.27 -8.35
CA MET A 52 -22.19 21.37 -8.51
C MET A 52 -20.78 20.95 -8.07
N PHE A 53 -20.65 20.23 -6.96
CA PHE A 53 -19.37 19.73 -6.49
C PHE A 53 -18.74 18.75 -7.49
N VAL A 54 -19.49 17.75 -7.96
CA VAL A 54 -19.03 16.79 -8.96
C VAL A 54 -18.65 17.49 -10.26
N LEU A 55 -19.42 18.49 -10.71
CA LEU A 55 -19.10 19.27 -11.90
C LEU A 55 -17.77 20.02 -11.75
N THR A 56 -17.54 20.66 -10.61
CA THR A 56 -16.26 21.37 -10.37
C THR A 56 -15.07 20.39 -10.31
N MET A 57 -15.25 19.22 -9.70
CA MET A 57 -14.24 18.15 -9.71
C MET A 57 -14.00 17.61 -11.13
N TYR A 58 -15.05 17.44 -11.93
CA TYR A 58 -14.93 16.96 -13.31
C TYR A 58 -14.17 17.95 -14.19
N ILE A 59 -14.49 19.25 -14.11
CA ILE A 59 -13.76 20.29 -14.84
C ILE A 59 -12.28 20.30 -14.44
N MET A 60 -11.97 20.15 -13.15
CA MET A 60 -10.58 20.03 -12.70
C MET A 60 -9.89 18.81 -13.32
N LEU A 61 -10.54 17.64 -13.36
CA LEU A 61 -9.98 16.43 -13.97
C LEU A 61 -9.71 16.59 -15.47
N LEU A 62 -10.54 17.35 -16.21
CA LEU A 62 -10.30 17.64 -17.62
C LEU A 62 -9.03 18.47 -17.87
N THR A 63 -8.50 19.16 -16.85
CA THR A 63 -7.26 19.95 -16.97
C THR A 63 -6.00 19.14 -16.65
N LEU A 64 -6.13 17.90 -16.19
CA LEU A 64 -5.00 17.04 -15.84
C LEU A 64 -4.58 16.18 -17.04
N ASP A 65 -3.27 15.95 -17.17
CA ASP A 65 -2.69 15.00 -18.13
C ASP A 65 -2.52 13.65 -17.43
N ASP A 66 -3.00 12.58 -18.06
CA ASP A 66 -2.96 11.22 -17.48
C ASP A 66 -1.54 10.64 -17.30
N TYR A 67 -0.52 11.23 -17.94
CA TYR A 67 0.84 10.69 -17.97
C TYR A 67 1.87 11.57 -17.25
N LYS A 68 1.59 12.85 -17.02
CA LYS A 68 2.50 13.74 -16.30
C LYS A 68 1.77 14.56 -15.23
N PRO A 69 2.25 14.53 -13.97
CA PRO A 69 1.67 15.40 -12.94
C PRO A 69 2.03 16.86 -13.21
N THR A 70 1.08 17.76 -12.98
CA THR A 70 1.22 19.22 -13.23
C THR A 70 2.32 19.85 -12.37
N TRP A 71 2.46 19.41 -11.12
CA TRP A 71 3.41 19.96 -10.16
C TRP A 71 4.27 18.84 -9.58
N GLN A 72 5.60 19.01 -9.62
CA GLN A 72 6.60 18.04 -9.14
C GLN A 72 7.61 18.68 -8.17
N ASP A 73 7.31 19.90 -7.68
CA ASP A 73 8.15 20.65 -6.73
C ASP A 73 8.40 19.88 -5.43
N ARG A 74 7.45 19.03 -5.02
CA ARG A 74 7.57 18.20 -3.81
C ARG A 74 8.37 16.91 -4.01
N LEU A 75 8.83 16.62 -5.23
CA LEU A 75 9.53 15.39 -5.60
C LEU A 75 10.96 15.66 -6.08
N ALA A 76 11.54 16.82 -5.73
CA ALA A 76 12.87 17.22 -6.20
C ALA A 76 14.00 16.26 -5.75
N THR A 77 13.87 15.65 -4.57
CA THR A 77 14.83 14.67 -4.03
C THR A 77 14.19 13.29 -4.04
N PRO A 78 14.73 12.31 -4.80
CA PRO A 78 14.20 10.96 -4.81
C PRO A 78 14.43 10.29 -3.45
N GLY A 79 13.44 9.54 -2.98
CA GLY A 79 13.57 8.68 -1.81
C GLY A 79 14.27 7.36 -2.14
N MET A 80 14.91 6.76 -1.15
CA MET A 80 15.46 5.40 -1.25
C MET A 80 14.67 4.45 -0.34
N MET A 81 14.42 3.24 -0.82
CA MET A 81 13.69 2.21 -0.08
C MET A 81 14.41 0.88 -0.24
N ILE A 82 14.50 0.13 0.85
CA ILE A 82 15.16 -1.16 0.92
C ILE A 82 14.12 -2.28 0.98
N ARG A 83 14.49 -3.47 0.50
CA ARG A 83 13.66 -4.69 0.61
C ARG A 83 14.53 -5.81 1.16
N PRO A 84 13.99 -6.69 2.03
CA PRO A 84 12.59 -6.78 2.49
C PRO A 84 12.22 -5.69 3.51
N LYS A 85 10.91 -5.46 3.71
CA LYS A 85 10.43 -4.49 4.70
C LYS A 85 10.37 -5.15 6.07
N GLY A 86 11.20 -4.70 7.01
CA GLY A 86 11.12 -5.04 8.43
C GLY A 86 10.20 -4.09 9.20
N ASP A 87 9.95 -4.40 10.47
CA ASP A 87 9.25 -3.47 11.37
C ASP A 87 10.18 -2.29 11.68
N GLN A 88 9.69 -1.06 11.52
CA GLN A 88 10.49 0.16 11.64
C GLN A 88 11.81 0.15 10.84
N LEU A 89 11.82 -0.52 9.67
CA LEU A 89 13.01 -0.71 8.81
C LEU A 89 14.13 -1.56 9.45
N GLU A 90 13.84 -2.24 10.56
CA GLU A 90 14.74 -3.18 11.21
C GLU A 90 14.41 -4.61 10.76
N ILE A 91 15.41 -5.31 10.23
CA ILE A 91 15.27 -6.73 9.88
C ILE A 91 15.91 -7.53 11.02
N SER A 92 15.06 -8.21 11.80
CA SER A 92 15.46 -9.11 12.87
C SER A 92 15.05 -10.53 12.56
N PHE A 93 16.01 -11.44 12.45
CA PHE A 93 15.75 -12.87 12.24
C PHE A 93 16.79 -13.71 12.99
N SER A 94 16.47 -14.99 13.16
CA SER A 94 17.41 -15.98 13.68
C SER A 94 17.87 -16.90 12.55
N VAL A 95 19.17 -17.15 12.47
CA VAL A 95 19.73 -18.05 11.45
C VAL A 95 19.32 -19.51 11.69
N SER A 96 19.11 -19.87 12.96
CA SER A 96 18.76 -21.24 13.35
C SER A 96 17.29 -21.58 13.11
N ASP A 97 16.42 -20.57 13.06
CA ASP A 97 14.98 -20.74 12.93
C ASP A 97 14.52 -20.32 11.53
N THR A 98 14.19 -21.33 10.72
CA THR A 98 13.77 -21.14 9.32
C THR A 98 12.46 -20.35 9.21
N GLU A 99 11.55 -20.47 10.18
CA GLU A 99 10.27 -19.76 10.13
C GLU A 99 10.46 -18.25 10.32
N SER A 100 11.53 -17.83 11.02
CA SER A 100 11.80 -16.42 11.32
C SER A 100 12.16 -15.58 10.08
N TRP A 101 12.73 -16.19 9.03
CA TRP A 101 13.15 -15.48 7.82
C TRP A 101 12.43 -15.93 6.54
N ASP A 102 11.70 -17.05 6.56
CA ASP A 102 10.98 -17.55 5.39
C ASP A 102 10.03 -16.50 4.79
N GLY A 103 9.30 -15.76 5.65
CA GLY A 103 8.44 -14.66 5.22
C GLY A 103 9.19 -13.54 4.47
N PHE A 104 10.44 -13.24 4.85
CA PHE A 104 11.26 -12.25 4.13
C PHE A 104 11.66 -12.75 2.75
N ILE A 105 12.02 -14.03 2.64
CA ILE A 105 12.41 -14.66 1.37
C ILE A 105 11.23 -14.76 0.41
N GLN A 106 10.06 -15.16 0.90
CA GLN A 106 8.84 -15.19 0.08
C GLN A 106 8.54 -13.78 -0.46
N ASN A 107 8.56 -12.76 0.39
CA ASN A 107 8.33 -11.37 -0.02
C ASN A 107 9.35 -10.87 -1.06
N LEU A 108 10.63 -11.21 -0.89
CA LEU A 108 11.68 -10.88 -1.87
C LEU A 108 11.46 -11.59 -3.21
N ASN A 109 11.16 -12.89 -3.19
CA ASN A 109 10.90 -13.65 -4.40
C ASN A 109 9.66 -13.16 -5.14
N THR A 110 8.58 -12.82 -4.42
CA THR A 110 7.39 -12.21 -5.01
C THR A 110 7.72 -10.85 -5.63
N PHE A 111 8.52 -10.02 -4.95
CA PHE A 111 8.94 -8.72 -5.48
C PHE A 111 9.83 -8.85 -6.72
N LEU A 112 10.73 -9.85 -6.76
CA LEU A 112 11.66 -10.07 -7.87
C LEU A 112 11.05 -10.87 -9.04
N SER A 113 9.85 -11.44 -8.89
CA SER A 113 9.18 -12.24 -9.92
C SER A 113 9.04 -11.52 -11.28
N PRO A 114 8.66 -10.23 -11.34
CA PRO A 114 8.61 -9.48 -12.61
C PRO A 114 9.99 -9.20 -13.23
N TYR A 115 11.09 -9.38 -12.48
CA TYR A 115 12.46 -9.14 -12.96
C TYR A 115 13.14 -10.41 -13.46
N ASN A 116 12.44 -11.56 -13.46
CA ASN A 116 12.97 -12.78 -14.07
C ASN A 116 13.29 -12.54 -15.55
N ASP A 117 14.47 -13.01 -15.97
CA ASP A 117 15.05 -12.73 -17.29
C ASP A 117 14.10 -13.11 -18.45
N SER A 118 13.35 -14.21 -18.31
CA SER A 118 12.37 -14.64 -19.32
C SER A 118 11.21 -13.66 -19.50
N TYR A 119 10.76 -13.00 -18.43
CA TYR A 119 9.68 -12.02 -18.48
C TYR A 119 10.18 -10.65 -18.97
N GLN A 120 11.39 -10.27 -18.55
CA GLN A 120 12.04 -9.02 -18.96
C GLN A 120 12.27 -8.98 -20.47
N VAL A 121 12.75 -10.07 -21.08
CA VAL A 121 12.96 -10.17 -22.54
C VAL A 121 11.67 -10.02 -23.34
N GLN A 122 10.52 -10.43 -22.79
CA GLN A 122 9.23 -10.33 -23.48
C GLN A 122 8.59 -8.95 -23.37
N THR A 123 8.89 -8.21 -22.30
CA THR A 123 8.15 -7.00 -21.93
C THR A 123 8.94 -5.71 -22.15
N ASN A 124 10.27 -5.78 -22.06
CA ASN A 124 11.17 -4.62 -21.98
C ASN A 124 12.26 -4.68 -23.06
N ASP A 125 12.88 -3.54 -23.34
CA ASP A 125 13.93 -3.41 -24.36
C ASP A 125 15.34 -3.41 -23.75
N ASN A 126 16.32 -3.89 -24.49
CA ASN A 126 17.72 -3.83 -24.08
C ASN A 126 18.27 -2.42 -24.36
N CYS A 127 18.51 -1.65 -23.30
CA CYS A 127 18.99 -0.29 -23.37
C CYS A 127 20.52 -0.21 -23.20
N PRO A 128 21.21 0.67 -23.92
CA PRO A 128 22.62 0.95 -23.65
C PRO A 128 22.79 1.63 -22.27
N PRO A 129 23.85 1.28 -21.51
CA PRO A 129 24.13 1.93 -20.23
C PRO A 129 24.50 3.41 -20.41
N ASP A 130 24.27 4.19 -19.35
CA ASP A 130 24.66 5.61 -19.23
C ASP A 130 24.08 6.56 -20.29
N GLN A 131 22.97 6.16 -20.92
CA GLN A 131 22.27 6.98 -21.91
C GLN A 131 20.79 7.13 -21.53
N TYR A 132 20.23 8.30 -21.84
CA TYR A 132 18.80 8.52 -21.65
C TYR A 132 18.01 7.72 -22.68
N PHE A 133 17.07 6.91 -22.18
CA PHE A 133 16.13 6.17 -23.03
C PHE A 133 14.92 7.05 -23.38
N ILE A 134 15.12 7.93 -24.35
CA ILE A 134 14.09 8.88 -24.81
C ILE A 134 13.21 8.17 -25.85
N GLN A 135 11.92 8.03 -25.53
CA GLN A 135 10.91 7.53 -26.45
C GLN A 135 10.03 8.69 -26.89
N GLU A 136 10.32 9.19 -28.09
CA GLU A 136 9.60 10.28 -28.72
C GLU A 136 8.18 9.87 -29.13
N ASP A 137 7.27 10.83 -29.07
CA ASP A 137 5.91 10.68 -29.55
C ASP A 137 5.86 10.98 -31.07
N SER A 138 5.00 10.29 -31.82
CA SER A 138 4.81 10.53 -33.25
C SER A 138 3.95 11.77 -33.49
N GLY A 139 4.50 12.95 -33.23
CA GLY A 139 3.79 14.23 -33.38
C GLY A 139 2.59 14.35 -32.44
N GLU A 140 1.37 14.27 -32.98
CA GLU A 140 0.13 14.30 -32.19
C GLU A 140 -0.21 12.95 -31.54
N VAL A 141 0.41 11.86 -32.00
CA VAL A 141 0.16 10.50 -31.50
C VAL A 141 1.23 10.11 -30.48
N ARG A 142 0.82 9.97 -29.22
CA ARG A 142 1.70 9.55 -28.12
C ARG A 142 2.11 8.09 -28.30
N ASN A 143 3.38 7.80 -28.07
CA ASN A 143 3.91 6.44 -28.08
C ASN A 143 3.52 5.74 -26.76
N ASN A 144 2.39 5.03 -26.77
CA ASN A 144 1.86 4.33 -25.60
C ASN A 144 1.48 2.88 -25.96
N PRO A 145 1.99 1.85 -25.25
CA PRO A 145 2.81 1.94 -24.04
C PRO A 145 4.29 2.21 -24.35
N LYS A 146 4.92 3.06 -23.53
CA LYS A 146 6.39 3.21 -23.52
C LYS A 146 7.00 1.93 -22.94
N ARG A 147 8.03 1.39 -23.61
CA ARG A 147 8.79 0.24 -23.12
C ARG A 147 9.77 0.69 -22.05
N SER A 148 10.07 -0.19 -21.10
CA SER A 148 11.10 0.08 -20.08
C SER A 148 12.40 -0.61 -20.47
N CYS A 149 13.51 -0.17 -19.88
CA CYS A 149 14.78 -0.87 -20.02
C CYS A 149 14.79 -2.16 -19.21
N GLN A 150 15.37 -3.22 -19.78
CA GLN A 150 15.51 -4.50 -19.12
C GLN A 150 16.38 -4.39 -17.85
N PHE A 151 15.88 -4.96 -16.76
CA PHE A 151 16.68 -5.24 -15.56
C PHE A 151 16.55 -6.72 -15.24
N ASN A 152 17.58 -7.49 -15.59
CA ASN A 152 17.59 -8.93 -15.40
C ASN A 152 17.91 -9.23 -13.94
N ARG A 153 17.18 -10.17 -13.34
CA ARG A 153 17.40 -10.60 -11.96
C ARG A 153 18.80 -11.16 -11.75
N THR A 154 19.41 -11.72 -12.80
CA THR A 154 20.82 -12.17 -12.79
C THR A 154 21.83 -11.04 -12.57
N MET A 155 21.48 -9.78 -12.85
CA MET A 155 22.34 -8.62 -12.56
C MET A 155 22.58 -8.42 -11.06
N LEU A 156 21.73 -8.99 -10.19
CA LEU A 156 21.89 -8.96 -8.73
C LEU A 156 22.94 -9.95 -8.20
N GLY A 157 23.53 -10.79 -9.05
CA GLY A 157 24.56 -11.75 -8.67
C GLY A 157 24.08 -12.74 -7.60
N ASP A 158 24.86 -12.90 -6.53
CA ASP A 158 24.56 -13.81 -5.41
C ASP A 158 23.27 -13.45 -4.67
N CYS A 159 22.86 -12.18 -4.74
CA CYS A 159 21.62 -11.69 -4.12
C CYS A 159 20.39 -11.88 -5.02
N SER A 160 20.55 -12.51 -6.20
CA SER A 160 19.46 -12.83 -7.11
C SER A 160 18.51 -13.89 -6.55
N GLY A 161 18.96 -14.76 -5.64
CA GLY A 161 18.18 -15.90 -5.15
C GLY A 161 17.92 -16.99 -6.20
N ILE A 162 18.55 -16.90 -7.39
CA ILE A 162 18.55 -17.94 -8.43
C ILE A 162 19.73 -18.89 -8.22
N GLY A 163 20.86 -18.34 -7.75
CA GLY A 163 22.03 -19.08 -7.29
C GLY A 163 22.09 -19.09 -5.77
N SER A 164 22.31 -20.28 -5.21
CA SER A 164 22.83 -20.52 -3.86
C SER A 164 22.01 -20.05 -2.64
N PHE A 165 20.87 -20.72 -2.45
CA PHE A 165 20.49 -21.20 -1.10
C PHE A 165 21.58 -22.12 -0.49
N LEU A 166 22.47 -22.68 -1.32
CA LEU A 166 23.55 -23.56 -0.89
C LEU A 166 24.62 -22.89 0.00
N TRP A 167 24.92 -21.59 -0.12
CA TRP A 167 26.01 -20.99 0.69
C TRP A 167 25.58 -20.71 2.15
N LEU A 168 24.31 -20.38 2.38
CA LEU A 168 23.74 -20.22 3.72
C LEU A 168 23.65 -21.57 4.46
N GLN A 169 23.31 -22.64 3.74
CA GLN A 169 23.29 -24.01 4.29
C GLN A 169 24.70 -24.54 4.57
N GLN A 170 25.70 -24.18 3.76
CA GLN A 170 27.07 -24.72 3.90
C GLN A 170 27.85 -24.04 5.04
N ARG A 171 27.69 -22.72 5.26
CA ARG A 171 28.42 -21.99 6.34
C ARG A 171 27.90 -22.32 7.73
N SER A 172 26.60 -22.60 7.86
CA SER A 172 25.99 -23.11 9.10
C SER A 172 26.43 -24.53 9.46
N ALA A 173 26.87 -25.34 8.49
CA ALA A 173 27.39 -26.68 8.71
C ALA A 173 28.90 -26.72 9.05
N LEU A 174 29.67 -25.65 8.77
CA LEU A 174 31.14 -25.65 8.86
C LEU A 174 31.72 -25.02 10.15
N HIS A 175 30.94 -24.29 10.95
CA HIS A 175 31.40 -23.72 12.23
C HIS A 175 30.37 -23.93 13.36
N PRO A 176 30.41 -25.07 14.08
CA PRO A 176 29.49 -25.35 15.19
C PRO A 176 29.83 -24.62 16.51
N HIS A 177 30.88 -23.79 16.57
CA HIS A 177 31.45 -23.31 17.84
C HIS A 177 31.36 -21.80 18.12
N GLN A 178 30.59 -21.02 17.35
CA GLN A 178 30.45 -19.58 17.62
C GLN A 178 29.04 -19.04 17.37
N THR A 179 28.01 -19.80 17.74
CA THR A 179 26.64 -19.28 17.82
C THR A 179 26.10 -19.62 19.20
N GLU A 180 26.05 -18.63 20.09
CA GLU A 180 25.29 -18.72 21.33
C GLU A 180 23.79 -18.80 20.96
N PRO A 181 22.98 -19.60 21.68
CA PRO A 181 21.55 -19.73 21.41
C PRO A 181 20.84 -18.43 21.81
N GLY A 182 20.80 -17.44 20.91
CA GLY A 182 20.17 -16.15 21.20
C GLY A 182 20.55 -14.97 20.31
N ASP A 183 21.50 -15.14 19.37
CA ASP A 183 21.98 -14.01 18.55
C ASP A 183 20.92 -13.55 17.54
N ARG A 184 20.23 -12.47 17.90
CA ARG A 184 19.30 -11.74 17.04
C ARG A 184 20.12 -10.77 16.18
N TYR A 185 20.19 -11.02 14.87
CA TYR A 185 20.81 -10.08 13.94
C TYR A 185 19.88 -8.90 13.74
N VAL A 186 20.29 -7.71 14.16
CA VAL A 186 19.55 -6.46 14.02
C VAL A 186 20.28 -5.59 13.01
N THR A 187 19.65 -5.32 11.88
CA THR A 187 20.20 -4.40 10.87
C THR A 187 19.52 -3.04 11.02
N ARG A 188 20.30 -2.01 11.39
CA ARG A 188 19.81 -0.63 11.56
C ARG A 188 20.12 0.22 10.33
N GLU A 189 19.32 1.26 10.11
CA GLU A 189 19.40 2.17 8.94
C GLU A 189 20.83 2.63 8.65
N GLY A 190 21.28 2.39 7.41
CA GLY A 190 22.62 2.73 6.92
C GLY A 190 23.42 1.57 6.35
N GLN A 191 23.04 0.32 6.64
CA GLN A 191 23.79 -0.88 6.20
C GLN A 191 23.13 -1.71 5.08
N SER A 192 22.03 -1.27 4.48
CA SER A 192 21.31 -2.13 3.52
C SER A 192 22.05 -2.38 2.21
N VAL A 193 22.68 -1.35 1.60
CA VAL A 193 23.60 -1.57 0.46
C VAL A 193 24.82 -2.38 0.91
N SER A 194 25.18 -2.20 2.19
CA SER A 194 26.22 -2.92 2.88
C SER A 194 25.84 -4.36 3.23
N LEU A 195 24.60 -4.84 3.08
CA LEU A 195 24.27 -6.19 3.54
C LEU A 195 24.75 -7.24 2.53
N CYS A 196 24.55 -7.00 1.23
CA CYS A 196 25.20 -7.80 0.18
C CYS A 196 26.70 -7.50 0.10
N HIS A 197 27.14 -6.25 0.34
CA HIS A 197 28.58 -5.91 0.34
C HIS A 197 29.36 -6.41 1.57
N LEU A 198 28.78 -6.48 2.78
CA LEU A 198 29.38 -7.14 3.96
C LEU A 198 29.39 -8.65 3.76
N TRP A 199 28.29 -9.23 3.26
CA TRP A 199 28.26 -10.67 2.94
C TRP A 199 29.27 -11.04 1.85
N SER A 200 29.52 -10.15 0.89
CA SER A 200 30.50 -10.35 -0.19
C SER A 200 31.95 -10.09 0.28
N GLN A 201 32.19 -9.11 1.17
CA GLN A 201 33.54 -8.85 1.70
C GLN A 201 34.02 -9.90 2.71
N GLU A 202 33.13 -10.57 3.44
CA GLU A 202 33.51 -11.67 4.35
C GLU A 202 33.68 -13.03 3.65
N GLY A 203 33.51 -13.08 2.32
CA GLY A 203 33.67 -14.27 1.48
C GLY A 203 34.96 -14.27 0.64
N GLY A 204 35.89 -13.37 0.93
CA GLY A 204 37.11 -13.16 0.15
C GLY A 204 38.40 -13.25 0.96
N GLU A 205 38.58 -14.31 1.76
CA GLU A 205 39.88 -14.86 2.18
C GLU A 205 39.78 -16.39 2.31
#